data_AF-A0A6J4S2H9-F1
#
_entry.id   AF-A0A6J4S2H9-F1
#
_cell.length_a   1.000
_cell.length_b   1.000
_cell.length_c   1.000
_cell.angle_alpha   90.00
_cell.angle_beta   90.00
_cell.angle_gamma   90.00
#
_symmetry.space_group_name_H-M   'P 1'
#
loop_
_entity.id
_entity.type
_entity.pdbx_description
1 polymer ?
#
loop_
_entity_poly.entity_id
_entity_poly.type
_entity_poly.pdbx_seq_one_letter_code
_entity_poly.pdbx_strand_id
1 'polypeptide(L)'
;MMNGIVRALERAAAALADGLERTGLPWLNSLARLVRARALRQFVRFLAVGSLNFVFYYSVFTGLHLLRLSPTAAVVAATVVAVLFNFITTGRVVFADGRLRLLPRFVAVYLVQMLLNIGALRLLIAMGAPVLVAEAAVIGVLAVLTFFALKHLVFDRAGPPGRAAASVR
;
A
#
# COMPACT_ATOMS: atom_id res chain seq x y z
N MET A 1 15.48 5.31 7.21
CA MET A 1 14.36 5.78 8.07
C MET A 1 13.14 4.85 8.02
N MET A 2 12.51 4.60 6.87
CA MET A 2 11.29 3.77 6.76
C MET A 2 11.42 2.32 7.27
N ASN A 3 12.54 1.63 6.98
CA ASN A 3 12.80 0.30 7.55
C ASN A 3 12.94 0.31 9.08
N GLY A 4 13.24 1.47 9.70
CA GLY A 4 13.26 1.62 11.16
C GLY A 4 11.85 1.68 11.73
N ILE A 5 10.97 2.48 11.11
CA ILE A 5 9.56 2.62 11.47
C ILE A 5 8.84 1.28 11.31
N VAL A 6 9.02 0.60 10.17
CA VAL A 6 8.42 -0.72 9.93
C VAL A 6 8.87 -1.73 10.99
N ARG A 7 10.17 -1.79 11.30
CA ARG A 7 10.70 -2.69 12.34
C ARG A 7 10.23 -2.30 13.75
N ALA A 8 9.94 -1.03 14.01
CA ALA A 8 9.37 -0.60 15.29
C ALA A 8 7.90 -1.05 15.41
N LEU A 9 7.10 -0.87 14.35
CA LEU A 9 5.70 -1.34 14.30
C LEU A 9 5.61 -2.86 14.44
N GLU A 10 6.52 -3.60 13.82
CA GLU A 10 6.57 -5.06 13.94
C GLU A 10 6.94 -5.53 15.34
N ARG A 11 7.88 -4.85 16.00
CA ARG A 11 8.23 -5.13 17.39
C ARG A 11 7.08 -4.83 18.33
N ALA A 12 6.38 -3.70 18.13
CA ALA A 12 5.21 -3.34 18.93
C ALA A 12 4.07 -4.36 18.74
N ALA A 13 3.80 -4.77 17.49
CA ALA A 13 2.79 -5.79 17.18
C ALA A 13 3.15 -7.16 17.81
N ALA A 14 4.43 -7.55 17.79
CA ALA A 14 4.88 -8.77 18.43
C ALA A 14 4.70 -8.71 19.96
N ALA A 15 5.15 -7.63 20.60
CA ALA A 15 4.99 -7.44 22.03
C ALA A 15 3.51 -7.42 22.47
N LEU A 16 2.62 -6.82 21.67
CA LEU A 16 1.18 -6.84 21.92
C LEU A 16 0.63 -8.27 21.83
N ALA A 17 0.97 -9.03 20.79
CA ALA A 17 0.54 -10.41 20.64
C ALA A 17 1.03 -11.30 21.78
N ASP A 18 2.28 -11.13 22.22
CA ASP A 18 2.85 -11.86 23.36
C ASP A 18 2.10 -11.52 24.66
N GLY A 19 1.75 -10.24 24.86
CA GLY A 19 0.95 -9.81 26.01
C GLY A 19 -0.46 -10.40 26.01
N LEU A 20 -1.10 -10.47 24.84
CA LEU A 20 -2.42 -11.08 24.66
C LEU A 20 -2.38 -12.59 24.94
N GLU A 21 -1.37 -13.31 24.46
CA GLU A 21 -1.21 -14.76 24.70
C GLU A 21 -0.98 -15.09 26.19
N ARG A 22 -0.26 -14.23 26.92
CA ARG A 22 0.03 -14.41 28.36
C ARG A 22 -1.21 -14.36 29.26
N THR A 23 -2.33 -13.81 28.80
CA THR A 23 -3.57 -13.74 29.58
C THR A 23 -4.29 -15.08 29.72
N GLY A 24 -3.97 -16.07 28.86
CA GLY A 24 -4.61 -17.39 28.88
C GLY A 24 -6.07 -17.42 28.41
N LEU A 25 -6.65 -16.29 28.01
CA LEU A 25 -8.05 -16.22 27.57
C LEU A 25 -8.20 -16.67 26.09
N PRO A 26 -9.07 -17.65 25.77
CA PRO A 26 -9.18 -18.22 24.43
C PRO A 26 -9.50 -17.21 23.32
N TRP A 27 -10.32 -16.19 23.63
CA TRP A 27 -10.72 -15.15 22.69
C TRP A 27 -9.58 -14.15 22.41
N LEU A 28 -8.68 -13.91 23.38
CA LEU A 28 -7.49 -13.08 23.20
C LEU A 28 -6.43 -13.77 22.32
N ASN A 29 -6.33 -15.10 22.37
CA ASN A 29 -5.48 -15.87 21.47
C ASN A 29 -5.91 -15.73 20.00
N SER A 30 -7.21 -15.56 19.74
CA SER A 30 -7.69 -15.27 18.39
C SER A 30 -7.23 -13.91 17.89
N LEU A 31 -7.21 -12.89 18.76
CA LEU A 31 -6.66 -11.56 18.42
C LEU A 31 -5.15 -11.61 18.21
N ALA A 32 -4.39 -12.32 19.06
CA ALA A 32 -2.95 -12.50 18.88
C ALA A 32 -2.61 -13.15 17.54
N ARG A 33 -3.39 -14.15 17.10
CA ARG A 33 -3.26 -14.77 15.77
C ARG A 33 -3.49 -13.77 14.63
N LEU A 34 -4.47 -12.87 14.76
CA LEU A 34 -4.73 -11.81 13.78
C LEU A 34 -3.59 -10.79 13.72
N VAL A 35 -3.08 -10.35 14.89
CA VAL A 35 -1.93 -9.43 14.98
C VAL A 35 -0.68 -10.04 14.33
N ARG A 36 -0.49 -11.35 14.50
CA ARG A 36 0.62 -12.09 13.88
C ARG A 36 0.35 -12.50 12.43
N ALA A 37 -0.84 -12.24 11.86
CA ALA A 37 -1.15 -12.63 10.50
C ALA A 37 -0.24 -11.91 9.50
N ARG A 38 0.34 -12.67 8.57
CA ARG A 38 1.22 -12.12 7.52
C ARG A 38 0.52 -11.03 6.70
N ALA A 39 -0.78 -11.21 6.42
CA ALA A 39 -1.57 -10.25 5.68
C ALA A 39 -1.67 -8.89 6.41
N LEU A 40 -1.88 -8.90 7.73
CA LEU A 40 -1.96 -7.67 8.52
C LEU A 40 -0.62 -6.94 8.53
N ARG A 41 0.50 -7.65 8.73
CA ARG A 41 1.85 -7.05 8.64
C ARG A 41 2.10 -6.39 7.28
N GLN A 42 1.74 -7.08 6.19
CA GLN A 42 1.86 -6.53 4.83
C GLN A 42 0.95 -5.32 4.62
N PHE A 43 -0.27 -5.34 5.16
CA PHE A 43 -1.20 -4.22 5.09
C PHE A 43 -0.70 -2.98 5.85
N VAL A 44 -0.16 -3.16 7.06
CA VAL A 44 0.46 -2.06 7.83
C VAL A 44 1.66 -1.47 7.09
N ARG A 45 2.51 -2.33 6.50
CA ARG A 45 3.62 -1.87 5.65
C ARG A 45 3.09 -1.10 4.43
N PHE A 46 2.02 -1.57 3.80
CA PHE A 46 1.37 -0.89 2.67
C PHE A 46 0.86 0.50 3.07
N LEU A 47 0.18 0.65 4.21
CA LEU A 47 -0.27 1.95 4.72
C LEU A 47 0.89 2.88 5.03
N ALA A 48 1.96 2.38 5.66
CA ALA A 48 3.15 3.17 5.97
C ALA A 48 3.84 3.67 4.68
N VAL A 49 4.01 2.79 3.68
CA VAL A 49 4.61 3.14 2.39
C VAL A 49 3.70 4.08 1.60
N GLY A 50 2.39 3.87 1.60
CA GLY A 50 1.41 4.75 0.97
C GLY A 50 1.43 6.16 1.58
N SER A 51 1.53 6.25 2.91
CA SER A 51 1.67 7.54 3.61
C SER A 51 2.96 8.25 3.24
N LEU A 52 4.09 7.53 3.17
CA LEU A 52 5.34 8.11 2.68
C LEU A 52 5.23 8.60 1.23
N ASN A 53 4.54 7.84 0.38
CA ASN A 53 4.33 8.23 -1.00
C ASN A 53 3.52 9.52 -1.12
N PHE A 54 2.51 9.72 -0.27
CA PHE A 54 1.75 10.98 -0.22
C PHE A 54 2.66 12.17 0.12
N VAL A 55 3.48 12.04 1.18
CA VAL A 55 4.44 13.09 1.58
C VAL A 55 5.43 13.36 0.45
N PHE A 56 5.92 12.31 -0.22
CA PHE A 56 6.84 12.42 -1.34
C PHE A 56 6.20 13.14 -2.54
N TYR A 57 5.00 12.73 -2.97
CA TYR A 57 4.22 13.41 -4.00
C TYR A 57 4.06 14.91 -3.70
N TYR A 58 3.62 15.24 -2.48
CA TYR A 58 3.38 16.62 -2.08
C TYR A 58 4.66 17.46 -2.09
N SER A 59 5.78 16.87 -1.67
CA SER A 59 7.09 17.52 -1.68
C SER A 59 7.56 17.82 -3.11
N VAL A 60 7.44 16.85 -4.02
CA VAL A 60 7.82 17.02 -5.43
C VAL A 60 6.91 18.05 -6.10
N PHE A 61 5.59 17.95 -5.91
CA PHE A 61 4.65 18.93 -6.42
C PHE A 61 4.98 20.35 -5.96
N THR A 62 5.20 20.53 -4.65
CA THR A 62 5.53 21.83 -4.07
C THR A 62 6.84 22.38 -4.63
N GLY A 63 7.89 21.55 -4.73
CA GLY A 63 9.16 21.96 -5.34
C GLY A 63 9.01 22.41 -6.79
N LEU A 64 8.26 21.66 -7.61
CA LEU A 64 7.99 22.02 -9.01
C LEU A 64 7.16 23.30 -9.12
N HIS A 65 6.17 23.46 -8.24
CA HIS A 65 5.35 24.67 -8.20
C HIS A 65 6.17 25.91 -7.83
N LEU A 66 7.09 25.79 -6.86
CA LEU A 66 8.01 26.86 -6.47
C LEU A 66 8.99 27.24 -7.59
N LEU A 67 9.33 26.31 -8.49
CA LEU A 67 10.10 26.55 -9.71
C LEU A 67 9.28 27.21 -10.84
N ARG A 68 8.05 27.67 -10.55
CA ARG A 68 7.13 28.34 -11.48
C ARG A 68 6.68 27.48 -12.66
N LEU A 69 6.68 26.16 -12.52
CA LEU A 69 5.97 25.30 -13.48
C LEU A 69 4.46 25.60 -13.42
N SER A 70 3.79 25.46 -14.56
CA SER A 70 2.33 25.51 -14.57
C SER A 70 1.76 24.43 -13.63
N PRO A 71 0.64 24.70 -12.92
CA PRO A 71 0.06 23.74 -11.98
C PRO A 71 -0.18 22.37 -12.61
N THR A 72 -0.65 22.35 -13.86
CA THR A 72 -0.87 21.11 -14.62
C THR A 72 0.42 20.33 -14.86
N ALA A 73 1.50 21.00 -15.29
CA ALA A 73 2.79 20.34 -15.53
C ALA A 73 3.39 19.80 -14.22
N ALA A 74 3.29 20.58 -13.13
CA ALA A 74 3.75 20.17 -11.80
C ALA A 74 2.99 18.93 -11.29
N VAL A 75 1.66 18.89 -11.45
CA VAL A 75 0.84 17.72 -11.07
C VAL A 75 1.23 16.49 -11.89
N VAL A 76 1.37 16.61 -13.21
CA VAL A 76 1.71 15.48 -14.08
C VAL A 76 3.08 14.92 -13.73
N ALA A 77 4.10 15.78 -13.63
CA ALA A 77 5.46 15.37 -13.29
C ALA A 77 5.53 14.76 -11.88
N ALA A 78 4.91 15.37 -10.88
CA ALA A 78 4.86 14.83 -9.52
C ALA A 78 4.16 13.48 -9.47
N THR A 79 3.07 13.29 -10.22
CA THR A 79 2.34 12.02 -10.29
C THR A 79 3.20 10.92 -10.90
N VAL A 80 3.88 11.18 -12.01
CA VAL A 80 4.77 10.20 -12.65
C VAL A 80 5.88 9.78 -11.69
N VAL A 81 6.58 10.73 -11.08
CA VAL A 81 7.68 10.46 -10.16
C VAL A 81 7.19 9.73 -8.91
N ALA A 82 6.03 10.12 -8.36
CA ALA A 82 5.43 9.45 -7.20
C ALA A 82 4.98 8.02 -7.53
N VAL A 83 4.37 7.76 -8.69
CA VAL A 83 3.97 6.40 -9.09
C VAL A 83 5.19 5.48 -9.19
N LEU A 84 6.30 5.97 -9.78
CA LEU A 84 7.54 5.21 -9.87
C LEU A 84 8.14 4.94 -8.48
N PHE A 85 8.16 5.96 -7.61
CA PHE A 85 8.60 5.80 -6.23
C PHE A 85 7.74 4.80 -5.45
N ASN A 86 6.41 4.89 -5.59
CA ASN A 86 5.46 3.98 -4.97
C ASN A 86 5.65 2.55 -5.48
N PHE A 87 5.86 2.35 -6.77
CA PHE A 87 6.13 1.02 -7.33
C PHE A 87 7.39 0.40 -6.72
N ILE A 88 8.49 1.15 -6.66
CA ILE A 88 9.77 0.66 -6.12
C ILE A 88 9.65 0.37 -4.61
N THR A 89 9.05 1.29 -3.85
CA THR A 89 8.92 1.17 -2.41
C THR A 89 7.92 0.09 -2.02
N THR A 90 6.72 0.06 -2.62
CA THR A 90 5.72 -0.97 -2.37
C THR A 90 6.23 -2.34 -2.82
N GLY A 91 6.81 -2.45 -4.01
CA GLY A 91 7.39 -3.69 -4.51
C GLY A 91 8.48 -4.24 -3.59
N ARG A 92 9.50 -3.44 -3.26
CA ARG A 92 10.64 -3.90 -2.45
C ARG A 92 10.36 -4.02 -0.95
N VAL A 93 9.59 -3.11 -0.36
CA VAL A 93 9.40 -3.03 1.11
C VAL A 93 8.18 -3.82 1.58
N VAL A 94 7.07 -3.80 0.81
CA VAL A 94 5.84 -4.49 1.19
C VAL A 94 5.83 -5.94 0.70
N PHE A 95 6.20 -6.15 -0.56
CA PHE A 95 6.07 -7.45 -1.23
C PHE A 95 7.40 -8.17 -1.51
N ALA A 96 8.55 -7.52 -1.27
CA ALA A 96 9.89 -8.03 -1.55
C ALA A 96 10.14 -8.44 -3.02
N ASP A 97 9.43 -7.82 -3.98
CA ASP A 97 9.60 -8.04 -5.42
C ASP A 97 9.61 -6.70 -6.17
N GLY A 98 10.74 -6.37 -6.78
CA GLY A 98 10.99 -5.08 -7.45
C GLY A 98 11.16 -5.17 -8.97
N ARG A 99 10.69 -6.25 -9.61
CA ARG A 99 10.89 -6.49 -11.04
C ARG A 99 10.11 -5.47 -11.89
N LEU A 100 10.81 -4.68 -12.71
CA LEU A 100 10.21 -3.65 -13.58
C LEU A 100 9.09 -4.17 -14.51
N ARG A 101 9.10 -5.45 -14.87
CA ARG A 101 8.01 -6.09 -15.65
C ARG A 101 6.64 -6.06 -14.96
N LEU A 102 6.60 -5.78 -13.65
CA LEU A 102 5.38 -5.65 -12.87
C LEU A 102 4.77 -4.23 -12.94
N LEU A 103 5.52 -3.24 -13.41
CA LEU A 103 5.10 -1.83 -13.46
C LEU A 103 3.78 -1.63 -14.25
N PRO A 104 3.56 -2.24 -15.43
CA PRO A 104 2.30 -2.07 -16.16
C PRO A 104 1.09 -2.59 -15.38
N ARG A 105 1.25 -3.72 -14.67
CA ARG A 105 0.17 -4.28 -13.83
C ARG A 105 -0.10 -3.42 -12.61
N PHE A 106 0.96 -2.87 -12.00
CA PHE A 106 0.83 -1.92 -10.90
C PHE A 106 0.05 -0.68 -11.32
N VAL A 107 0.44 -0.06 -12.44
CA VAL A 107 -0.27 1.09 -13.01
C VAL A 107 -1.71 0.73 -13.31
N ALA A 108 -1.99 -0.43 -13.91
CA ALA A 108 -3.36 -0.88 -14.18
C ALA A 108 -4.21 -0.98 -12.91
N VAL A 109 -3.67 -1.54 -11.81
CA VAL A 109 -4.40 -1.62 -10.52
C VAL A 109 -4.72 -0.23 -9.98
N TYR A 110 -3.78 0.72 -10.03
CA TYR A 110 -4.01 2.10 -9.57
C TYR A 110 -4.99 2.86 -10.47
N LEU A 111 -4.97 2.63 -11.79
CA LEU A 111 -5.96 3.20 -12.71
C LEU A 111 -7.37 2.67 -12.41
N VAL A 112 -7.51 1.37 -12.20
CA VAL A 112 -8.80 0.77 -11.80
C VAL A 112 -9.26 1.32 -10.46
N GLN A 113 -8.37 1.43 -9.48
CA GLN A 113 -8.67 2.02 -8.17
C GLN A 113 -9.17 3.47 -8.30
N MET A 114 -8.56 4.29 -9.15
CA MET A 114 -9.00 5.65 -9.42
C MET A 114 -10.42 5.69 -10.00
N LEU A 115 -10.70 4.86 -11.01
CA LEU A 115 -12.03 4.80 -11.63
C LEU A 115 -13.10 4.35 -10.62
N LEU A 116 -12.78 3.36 -9.78
CA LEU A 116 -13.67 2.91 -8.72
C LEU A 116 -13.89 3.98 -7.65
N ASN A 117 -12.87 4.75 -7.28
CA ASN A 117 -13.01 5.88 -6.34
C ASN A 117 -14.00 6.91 -6.89
N ILE A 118 -13.78 7.38 -8.12
CA ILE A 118 -14.66 8.39 -8.74
C ILE A 118 -16.10 7.88 -8.85
N GLY A 119 -16.29 6.63 -9.29
CA GLY A 119 -17.63 6.03 -9.44
C GLY A 119 -18.34 5.87 -8.09
N ALA A 120 -17.66 5.32 -7.10
CA ALA A 120 -18.23 5.09 -5.76
C ALA A 120 -18.53 6.41 -5.04
N LEU A 121 -17.62 7.39 -5.11
CA LEU A 121 -17.83 8.72 -4.51
C LEU A 121 -19.07 9.40 -5.10
N ARG A 122 -19.19 9.41 -6.43
CA ARG A 122 -20.37 9.97 -7.11
C ARG A 122 -21.66 9.30 -6.69
N LEU A 123 -21.66 7.96 -6.56
CA LEU A 123 -22.83 7.21 -6.10
C LEU A 123 -23.20 7.59 -4.65
N LEU A 124 -22.24 7.65 -3.73
CA LEU A 124 -22.49 8.00 -2.33
C LEU A 124 -23.02 9.43 -2.20
N ILE A 125 -22.44 10.38 -2.92
CA ILE A 125 -22.94 11.77 -2.95
C ILE A 125 -24.36 11.82 -3.52
N ALA A 126 -24.65 11.07 -4.60
CA ALA A 126 -25.99 11.00 -5.17
C ALA A 126 -27.02 10.37 -4.22
N MET A 127 -26.59 9.52 -3.27
CA MET A 127 -27.42 8.99 -2.19
C MET A 127 -27.57 9.95 -0.99
N GLY A 128 -27.01 11.17 -1.07
CA GLY A 128 -27.11 12.19 -0.03
C GLY A 128 -26.05 12.11 1.06
N ALA A 129 -25.00 11.30 0.88
CA ALA A 129 -23.90 11.23 1.84
C ALA A 129 -23.09 12.54 1.83
N PRO A 130 -22.66 13.07 3.00
CA PRO A 130 -21.73 14.17 3.07
C PRO A 130 -20.42 13.82 2.35
N VAL A 131 -19.92 14.71 1.49
CA VAL A 131 -18.74 14.46 0.62
C VAL A 131 -17.54 13.93 1.41
N LEU A 132 -17.24 14.51 2.57
CA LEU A 132 -16.11 14.10 3.39
C LEU A 132 -16.25 12.67 3.96
N VAL A 133 -17.47 12.30 4.38
CA VAL A 133 -17.76 10.96 4.93
C VAL A 133 -17.73 9.93 3.80
N ALA A 134 -18.29 10.28 2.64
CA ALA A 134 -18.26 9.44 1.45
C ALA A 134 -16.83 9.15 0.98
N GLU A 135 -15.99 10.18 0.89
CA GLU A 135 -14.60 10.02 0.47
C GLU A 135 -13.79 9.18 1.46
N ALA A 136 -13.95 9.42 2.76
CA ALA A 136 -13.27 8.63 3.79
C ALA A 136 -13.66 7.13 3.72
N ALA A 137 -14.96 6.84 3.56
CA ALA A 137 -15.44 5.47 3.43
C ALA A 137 -14.91 4.79 2.15
N VAL A 138 -14.96 5.49 1.02
CA VAL A 138 -14.48 4.99 -0.28
C VAL A 138 -12.97 4.72 -0.25
N ILE A 139 -12.18 5.65 0.29
CA ILE A 139 -10.73 5.47 0.45
C ILE A 139 -10.43 4.27 1.34
N GLY A 140 -11.14 4.10 2.46
CA GLY A 140 -10.94 2.98 3.38
C GLY A 140 -11.17 1.62 2.71
N VAL A 141 -12.30 1.48 2.01
CA VAL A 141 -12.64 0.24 1.28
C VAL A 141 -11.63 0.00 0.14
N LEU A 142 -11.30 1.03 -0.64
CA LEU A 142 -10.37 0.90 -1.76
C LEU A 142 -8.96 0.57 -1.31
N ALA A 143 -8.48 1.09 -0.16
CA ALA A 143 -7.16 0.73 0.36
C ALA A 143 -7.04 -0.78 0.59
N VAL A 144 -8.10 -1.42 1.11
CA VAL A 144 -8.15 -2.88 1.31
C VAL A 144 -8.20 -3.60 -0.04
N LEU A 145 -9.08 -3.18 -0.96
CA LEU A 145 -9.20 -3.80 -2.28
C LEU A 145 -7.90 -3.70 -3.09
N THR A 146 -7.26 -2.52 -3.08
CA THR A 146 -5.98 -2.28 -3.73
C THR A 146 -4.87 -3.12 -3.11
N PHE A 147 -4.84 -3.29 -1.79
CA PHE A 147 -3.88 -4.17 -1.15
C PHE A 147 -3.99 -5.61 -1.68
N PHE A 148 -5.20 -6.17 -1.73
CA PHE A 148 -5.42 -7.52 -2.26
C PHE A 148 -5.14 -7.61 -3.76
N ALA A 149 -5.54 -6.61 -4.55
CA ALA A 149 -5.25 -6.56 -5.98
C ALA A 149 -3.74 -6.54 -6.25
N LEU A 150 -2.98 -5.72 -5.52
CA LEU A 150 -1.53 -5.68 -5.63
C LEU A 150 -0.90 -7.02 -5.22
N LYS A 151 -1.33 -7.58 -4.09
CA LYS A 151 -0.84 -8.87 -3.61
C LYS A 151 -1.04 -9.98 -4.65
N HIS A 152 -2.25 -10.12 -5.20
CA HIS A 152 -2.63 -11.26 -6.03
C HIS A 152 -2.39 -11.07 -7.54
N LEU A 153 -2.55 -9.85 -8.06
CA LEU A 153 -2.44 -9.58 -9.50
C LEU A 153 -1.03 -9.15 -9.91
N VAL A 154 -0.31 -8.48 -8.99
CA VAL A 154 1.02 -7.92 -9.27
C VAL A 154 2.12 -8.80 -8.68
N PHE A 155 2.05 -9.14 -7.39
CA PHE A 155 3.20 -9.70 -6.66
C PHE A 155 3.13 -11.21 -6.34
N ASP A 156 2.03 -11.91 -6.65
CA ASP A 156 1.83 -13.33 -6.31
C ASP A 156 2.70 -14.32 -7.12
N ARG A 157 3.48 -13.85 -8.10
CA ARG A 157 4.36 -14.69 -8.95
C ARG A 157 5.86 -14.50 -8.68
N ALA A 158 6.24 -14.23 -7.44
CA ALA A 158 7.58 -14.58 -6.97
C ALA A 158 7.61 -16.08 -6.66
N GLY A 159 7.75 -16.91 -7.70
CA GLY A 159 8.21 -18.29 -7.48
C GLY A 159 9.49 -18.26 -6.63
N PRO A 160 9.71 -19.24 -5.74
CA PRO A 160 10.84 -19.23 -4.82
C PRO A 160 12.14 -18.98 -5.59
N PRO A 161 13.04 -18.10 -5.11
CA PRO A 161 14.37 -17.96 -5.69
C PRO A 161 15.13 -19.27 -5.46
N GLY A 162 15.10 -20.19 -6.42
CA GLY A 162 15.81 -21.46 -6.25
C GLY A 162 15.39 -22.65 -7.12
N ARG A 163 15.01 -22.47 -8.39
CA ARG A 163 14.83 -23.62 -9.32
C ARG A 163 15.52 -23.50 -10.68
N ALA A 164 16.34 -22.48 -10.90
CA ALA A 164 17.11 -22.36 -12.14
C ALA A 164 18.52 -23.00 -12.08
N ALA A 165 18.96 -23.51 -10.91
CA ALA A 165 20.30 -24.07 -10.72
C ALA A 165 20.35 -25.61 -10.67
N ALA A 166 19.24 -26.31 -10.94
CA ALA A 166 19.13 -27.76 -10.77
C ALA A 166 18.87 -28.56 -12.06
N SER A 167 18.93 -27.95 -13.24
CA SER A 167 18.73 -28.63 -14.52
C SER A 167 19.96 -28.73 -15.41
N VAL A 168 21.17 -28.58 -14.83
CA VAL A 168 22.43 -28.89 -15.50
C VAL A 168 23.29 -29.72 -14.55
N ARG A 169 22.96 -31.00 -14.44
CA ARG A 169 23.87 -32.08 -14.05
C ARG A 169 23.47 -33.34 -14.78
#